data_AF-A0A941P3T0-F1
#
_entry.id   AF-A0A941P3T0-F1
#
_cell.length_a   1.000
_cell.length_b   1.000
_cell.length_c   1.000
_cell.angle_alpha   90.00
_cell.angle_beta   90.00
_cell.angle_gamma   90.00
#
_symmetry.space_group_name_H-M   'P 1'
#
loop_
_entity.id
_entity.type
_entity.pdbx_description
1 polymer ?
#
loop_
_entity_poly.entity_id
_entity_poly.type
_entity_poly.pdbx_seq_one_letter_code
_entity_poly.pdbx_strand_id
1 'polypeptide(L)'
;MLKPAQCRPTHSTNNIDTAAHTSTTDTIAMRDFDDSQGRRWQAALLEGSYGHVVLLFSPIEGGEVRQKLIDANYLVEAGTWLATLDEDALRALLIEATPWDPATSGSG
;
A
#
# COMPACT_ATOMS: atom_id res chain seq x y z
N MET A 1 51.90 22.51 -25.16
CA MET A 1 52.31 21.47 -24.18
C MET A 1 52.39 22.19 -22.84
N LEU A 2 51.72 21.85 -21.73
CA LEU A 2 51.07 20.63 -21.23
C LEU A 2 49.74 20.99 -20.53
N LYS A 3 48.81 20.02 -20.49
CA LYS A 3 47.51 20.07 -19.78
C LYS A 3 47.71 20.02 -18.26
N PRO A 4 46.97 20.75 -17.42
CA PRO A 4 46.79 20.35 -16.03
C PRO A 4 45.64 19.34 -15.89
N ALA A 5 45.91 18.37 -15.03
CA ALA A 5 45.18 17.13 -14.83
C ALA A 5 43.76 17.32 -14.28
N GLN A 6 42.86 16.46 -14.75
CA GLN A 6 41.58 16.21 -14.12
C GLN A 6 41.80 15.33 -12.88
N CYS A 7 41.44 15.83 -11.70
CA CYS A 7 41.23 15.02 -10.51
C CYS A 7 39.77 15.19 -10.06
N ARG A 8 38.96 14.23 -10.54
CA ARG A 8 37.74 13.58 -10.01
C ARG A 8 36.70 14.36 -9.17
N PRO A 9 35.40 14.01 -9.33
CA PRO A 9 34.28 14.62 -8.62
C PRO A 9 34.22 14.17 -7.17
N THR A 10 34.06 15.10 -6.24
CA THR A 10 33.57 14.81 -4.90
C THR A 10 32.06 14.69 -4.95
N HIS A 11 31.56 13.45 -4.93
CA HIS A 11 30.20 13.18 -4.51
C HIS A 11 30.01 13.58 -3.05
N SER A 12 28.75 13.82 -2.70
CA SER A 12 28.20 13.79 -1.34
C SER A 12 28.17 15.13 -0.60
N THR A 13 27.21 15.95 -0.98
CA THR A 13 26.32 16.47 0.05
C THR A 13 24.92 16.41 -0.54
N ASN A 14 24.26 15.26 -0.33
CA ASN A 14 22.84 15.18 -0.55
C ASN A 14 22.23 15.89 0.66
N ASN A 15 22.00 17.19 0.48
CA ASN A 15 21.28 18.04 1.40
C ASN A 15 19.82 17.59 1.34
N ILE A 16 19.48 16.48 2.01
CA ILE A 16 18.08 16.15 2.25
C ILE A 16 17.63 17.05 3.39
N ASP A 17 17.24 18.25 2.99
CA ASP A 17 16.45 19.17 3.79
C ASP A 17 15.24 18.40 4.32
N THR A 18 15.23 18.23 5.64
CA THR A 18 14.15 17.62 6.41
C THR A 18 13.03 18.65 6.51
N ALA A 19 12.32 18.86 5.40
CA ALA A 19 11.07 19.59 5.34
C ALA A 19 10.17 18.93 4.27
N ALA A 20 9.31 18.02 4.74
CA ALA A 20 8.03 17.66 4.13
C ALA A 20 7.99 17.45 2.60
N HIS A 21 8.95 16.71 2.04
CA HIS A 21 8.78 16.04 0.75
C HIS A 21 8.80 14.53 0.94
N THR A 22 7.79 14.00 1.62
CA THR A 22 7.50 12.56 1.59
C THR A 22 6.33 12.32 0.66
N SER A 23 6.66 11.86 -0.55
CA SER A 23 5.80 11.03 -1.42
C SER A 23 4.60 11.70 -2.12
N THR A 24 4.85 12.70 -2.97
CA THR A 24 3.85 13.17 -3.96
C THR A 24 3.84 12.30 -5.24
N THR A 25 4.23 11.02 -5.17
CA THR A 25 4.08 10.03 -6.26
C THR A 25 3.97 8.58 -5.74
N ASP A 26 3.44 8.38 -4.53
CA ASP A 26 3.18 7.05 -3.95
C ASP A 26 1.92 7.15 -3.08
N THR A 27 0.73 7.18 -3.70
CA THR A 27 -0.47 7.69 -2.98
C THR A 27 -1.79 7.01 -3.31
N ILE A 28 -1.87 5.87 -4.01
CA ILE A 28 -3.22 5.42 -4.42
C ILE A 28 -3.51 3.91 -4.34
N ALA A 29 -2.91 3.18 -3.40
CA ALA A 29 -3.35 1.80 -3.17
C ALA A 29 -3.21 1.23 -1.75
N MET A 30 -2.36 1.79 -0.87
CA MET A 30 -2.07 1.20 0.44
C MET A 30 -2.33 2.20 1.58
N ARG A 31 -3.08 1.76 2.59
CA ARG A 31 -3.43 2.53 3.78
C ARG A 31 -3.27 1.69 5.04
N ASP A 32 -2.47 2.17 5.99
CA ASP A 32 -2.38 1.59 7.32
C ASP A 32 -3.46 2.15 8.27
N PHE A 33 -3.92 1.31 9.19
CA PHE A 33 -4.89 1.67 10.23
C PHE A 33 -4.78 0.73 11.44
N ASP A 34 -5.27 1.19 12.58
CA ASP A 34 -5.34 0.39 13.80
C ASP A 34 -6.76 -0.17 13.98
N ASP A 35 -6.87 -1.45 14.32
CA ASP A 35 -8.14 -2.10 14.69
C ASP A 35 -8.54 -1.74 16.14
N SER A 36 -9.78 -2.02 16.54
CA SER A 36 -10.29 -1.76 17.90
C SER A 36 -9.52 -2.49 19.02
N GLN A 37 -8.66 -3.45 18.65
CA GLN A 37 -7.76 -4.17 19.55
C GLN A 37 -6.33 -3.58 19.60
N GLY A 38 -6.07 -2.47 18.90
CA GLY A 38 -4.74 -1.87 18.79
C GLY A 38 -3.78 -2.63 17.87
N ARG A 39 -4.30 -3.54 17.05
CA ARG A 39 -3.52 -4.27 16.04
C ARG A 39 -3.39 -3.43 14.79
N ARG A 40 -2.19 -3.36 14.22
CA ARG A 40 -1.93 -2.64 12.97
C ARG A 40 -2.27 -3.48 11.76
N TRP A 41 -3.07 -2.91 10.87
CA TRP A 41 -3.49 -3.50 9.62
C TRP A 41 -3.08 -2.60 8.46
N GLN A 42 -2.82 -3.25 7.33
CA GLN A 42 -2.59 -2.59 6.06
C GLN A 42 -3.68 -3.01 5.10
N ALA A 43 -4.47 -2.03 4.68
CA ALA A 43 -5.43 -2.14 3.59
C ALA A 43 -4.70 -1.84 2.27
N ALA A 44 -4.58 -2.84 1.40
CA ALA A 44 -3.96 -2.72 0.09
C ALA A 44 -4.96 -3.08 -0.99
N LEU A 45 -4.97 -2.33 -2.09
CA LEU A 45 -5.77 -2.65 -3.26
C LEU A 45 -4.95 -3.48 -4.25
N LEU A 46 -5.55 -4.57 -4.72
CA LEU A 46 -4.99 -5.44 -5.74
C LEU A 46 -5.97 -5.58 -6.89
N GLU A 47 -5.47 -5.58 -8.12
CA GLU A 47 -6.26 -6.03 -9.26
C GLU A 47 -6.42 -7.55 -9.17
N GLY A 48 -7.65 -7.97 -8.90
CA GLY A 48 -8.06 -9.35 -9.00
C GLY A 48 -8.21 -9.77 -10.46
N SER A 49 -8.27 -11.08 -10.67
CA SER A 49 -8.59 -11.66 -11.97
C SER A 49 -9.94 -11.17 -12.47
N TYR A 50 -10.10 -11.09 -13.80
CA TYR A 50 -11.34 -10.66 -14.47
C TYR A 50 -11.73 -9.19 -14.29
N GLY A 51 -10.78 -8.32 -13.94
CA GLY A 51 -11.02 -6.87 -13.88
C GLY A 51 -11.78 -6.43 -12.63
N HIS A 52 -11.81 -7.27 -11.59
CA HIS A 52 -12.29 -6.89 -10.28
C HIS A 52 -11.14 -6.32 -9.44
N VAL A 53 -11.43 -5.39 -8.55
CA VAL A 53 -10.47 -4.95 -7.54
C VAL A 53 -10.77 -5.64 -6.22
N VAL A 54 -9.72 -6.11 -5.55
CA VAL A 54 -9.78 -6.74 -4.24
C VAL A 54 -9.12 -5.82 -3.23
N LEU A 55 -9.80 -5.59 -2.11
CA LEU A 55 -9.23 -4.97 -0.93
C LEU A 55 -8.67 -6.05 -0.02
N LEU A 56 -7.36 -6.01 0.21
CA LEU A 56 -6.63 -6.95 1.04
C LEU A 56 -6.25 -6.28 2.36
N PHE A 57 -6.48 -6.97 3.45
CA PHE A 57 -6.16 -6.55 4.80
C PHE A 57 -5.09 -7.48 5.36
N SER A 58 -3.88 -6.96 5.47
CA SER A 58 -2.74 -7.69 5.99
C SER A 58 -2.34 -7.14 7.36
N PRO A 59 -2.29 -7.96 8.42
CA PRO A 59 -1.80 -7.51 9.71
C PRO A 59 -0.28 -7.26 9.61
N ILE A 60 0.18 -6.09 10.04
CA ILE A 60 1.61 -5.72 9.99
C ILE A 60 2.46 -6.61 10.90
N GLU A 61 1.89 -7.04 12.03
CA GLU A 61 2.55 -7.95 12.98
C GLU A 61 2.63 -9.41 12.46
N GLY A 62 2.08 -9.68 11.27
CA GLY A 62 1.95 -11.01 10.71
C GLY A 62 0.71 -11.73 11.21
N GLY A 63 0.12 -12.59 10.37
CA GLY A 63 -1.09 -13.33 10.72
C GLY A 63 -1.99 -13.62 9.51
N GLU A 64 -3.25 -13.91 9.81
CA GLU A 64 -4.28 -14.18 8.80
C GLU A 64 -4.62 -12.90 8.03
N VAL A 65 -4.36 -12.95 6.73
CA VAL A 65 -4.77 -11.91 5.79
C VAL A 65 -6.26 -12.08 5.50
N ARG A 66 -6.97 -10.98 5.34
CA ARG A 66 -8.37 -10.98 4.92
C ARG A 66 -8.55 -10.26 3.60
N GLN A 67 -9.55 -10.65 2.83
CA GLN A 67 -9.85 -10.02 1.55
C GLN A 67 -11.34 -9.71 1.43
N LYS A 68 -11.65 -8.63 0.70
CA LYS A 68 -13.00 -8.25 0.32
C LYS A 68 -13.00 -7.79 -1.14
N LEU A 69 -13.94 -8.32 -1.93
CA LEU A 69 -14.21 -7.80 -3.26
C LEU A 69 -14.88 -6.43 -3.13
N ILE A 70 -14.38 -5.45 -3.87
CA ILE A 70 -14.98 -4.13 -3.93
C ILE A 70 -15.60 -3.92 -5.30
N ASP A 71 -16.70 -3.17 -5.33
CA ASP A 71 -17.39 -2.79 -6.55
C ASP A 71 -16.66 -1.60 -7.17
N ALA A 72 -15.47 -1.86 -7.71
CA ALA A 72 -14.65 -0.88 -8.40
C ALA A 72 -14.10 -1.49 -9.68
N ASN A 73 -14.19 -0.73 -10.77
CA ASN A 73 -13.73 -1.16 -12.09
C ASN A 73 -12.27 -0.81 -12.36
N TYR A 74 -11.69 0.12 -11.58
CA TYR A 74 -10.35 0.64 -11.79
C TYR A 74 -9.62 0.83 -10.45
N LEU A 75 -8.32 0.52 -10.39
CA LEU A 75 -7.49 0.76 -9.19
C LEU A 75 -7.50 2.22 -8.75
N VAL A 76 -7.51 3.17 -9.69
CA VAL A 76 -7.49 4.60 -9.37
C VAL A 76 -8.77 5.03 -8.64
N GLU A 77 -9.92 4.50 -9.08
CA GLU A 77 -11.21 4.73 -8.44
C GLU A 77 -11.24 4.09 -7.05
N ALA A 78 -10.83 2.82 -6.96
CA ALA A 78 -10.70 2.11 -5.70
C ALA A 78 -9.76 2.80 -4.72
N GLY A 79 -8.63 3.33 -5.20
CA GLY A 79 -7.64 4.04 -4.39
C GLY A 79 -8.17 5.36 -3.85
N THR A 80 -8.93 6.09 -4.67
CA THR A 80 -9.63 7.30 -4.24
C THR A 80 -10.68 6.96 -3.19
N TRP A 81 -11.48 5.90 -3.42
CA TRP A 81 -12.44 5.40 -2.44
C TRP A 81 -11.78 4.97 -1.13
N LEU A 82 -10.67 4.23 -1.19
CA LEU A 82 -9.91 3.82 -0.01
C LEU A 82 -9.37 5.03 0.77
N ALA A 83 -8.94 6.08 0.07
CA ALA A 83 -8.45 7.31 0.67
C ALA A 83 -9.56 8.16 1.33
N THR A 84 -10.82 8.01 0.91
CA THR A 84 -11.96 8.71 1.54
C THR A 84 -12.54 7.96 2.74
N LEU A 85 -12.17 6.70 2.96
CA LEU A 85 -12.65 5.93 4.10
C LEU A 85 -11.96 6.37 5.39
N ASP A 86 -12.73 6.53 6.46
CA ASP A 86 -12.20 6.67 7.81
C ASP A 86 -11.76 5.32 8.39
N GLU A 87 -11.03 5.36 9.50
CA GLU A 87 -10.57 4.13 10.18
C GLU A 87 -11.74 3.27 10.67
N ASP A 88 -12.84 3.88 11.12
CA ASP A 88 -14.03 3.14 11.55
C ASP A 88 -14.66 2.36 10.40
N ALA A 89 -14.72 2.97 9.21
CA ALA A 89 -15.19 2.32 8.00
C ALA A 89 -14.25 1.18 7.56
N LEU A 90 -12.93 1.36 7.68
CA LEU A 90 -11.97 0.29 7.42
C LEU A 90 -12.13 -0.89 8.38
N ARG A 91 -12.38 -0.62 9.67
CA ARG A 91 -12.63 -1.67 10.66
C ARG A 91 -13.93 -2.42 10.36
N ALA A 92 -14.99 -1.71 9.96
CA ALA A 92 -16.22 -2.35 9.50
C ALA A 92 -15.97 -3.29 8.31
N LEU A 93 -15.21 -2.82 7.31
CA LEU A 93 -14.84 -3.63 6.14
C LEU A 93 -13.99 -4.84 6.52
N LEU A 94 -13.09 -4.71 7.50
CA LEU A 94 -12.25 -5.81 8.02
C LEU A 94 -13.08 -6.92 8.71
N ILE A 95 -14.18 -6.53 9.39
CA ILE A 95 -15.11 -7.47 10.02
C ILE A 95 -15.89 -8.25 8.96
N GLU A 96 -16.28 -7.59 7.88
CA GLU A 96 -16.98 -8.20 6.75
C GLU A 96 -16.05 -8.97 5.79
N ALA A 97 -14.74 -8.71 5.84
CA ALA A 97 -13.77 -9.35 4.97
C ALA A 97 -13.62 -10.84 5.31
N THR A 98 -13.52 -11.66 4.27
CA THR A 98 -13.32 -13.10 4.41
C THR A 98 -11.83 -13.41 4.58
N PRO A 99 -11.45 -14.43 5.38
CA PRO A 99 -10.08 -14.93 5.41
C PRO A 99 -9.59 -15.23 4.00
N TRP A 100 -8.39 -14.74 3.66
CA TRP A 100 -7.76 -15.11 2.41
C TRP A 100 -7.27 -16.54 2.52
N ASP A 101 -7.78 -17.42 1.66
CA ASP A 101 -7.34 -18.80 1.58
C ASP A 101 -6.33 -18.96 0.42
N PRO A 102 -5.04 -19.16 0.72
CA PRO A 102 -4.03 -19.36 -0.32
C PRO A 102 -4.13 -20.73 -1.01
N ALA A 103 -4.81 -21.71 -0.39
CA ALA A 103 -4.92 -23.09 -0.91
C ALA A 103 -5.87 -23.20 -2.12
N THR A 104 -6.96 -22.44 -2.12
CA THR A 104 -7.89 -22.31 -3.26
C THR A 104 -7.30 -21.54 -4.43
N SER A 105 -6.19 -20.83 -4.23
CA SER A 105 -5.50 -20.03 -5.27
C SER A 105 -4.39 -20.80 -6.00
N GLY A 106 -4.07 -22.05 -5.61
CA GLY A 106 -2.92 -22.78 -6.15
C GLY A 106 -2.94 -24.30 -5.99
N SER A 107 -4.09 -24.96 -6.11
CA SER A 107 -4.15 -26.42 -6.22
C SER A 107 -5.12 -26.83 -7.33
N GLY A 108 -4.59 -26.85 -8.55
CA GLY A 108 -5.11 -27.58 -9.71
C GLY A 108 -3.97 -28.38 -10.33
#